data_AF-A0A1H6DZ50-F1
#
_entry.id   AF-A0A1H6DZ50-F1
#
_cell.length_a   1.000
_cell.length_b   1.000
_cell.length_c   1.000
_cell.angle_alpha   90.00
_cell.angle_beta   90.00
_cell.angle_gamma   90.00
#
_symmetry.space_group_name_H-M   'P 1'
#
loop_
_entity.id
_entity.type
_entity.pdbx_description
1 polymer ?
#
loop_
_entity_poly.entity_id
_entity_poly.type
_entity_poly.pdbx_seq_one_letter_code
_entity_poly.pdbx_strand_id
1 'polypeptide(L)'
;MKSLGYVRADGRQYSLTPKVLNFGWSYFASLSLEEAVQPVLEDLRTAIDESCSVAVLDGRDIVYLARAFTRRITTSRGRVGSRLPAHATAMGRALLAHLDDDELETWLGQEPLPEYTSRTLTDPAQLRAALAETKQ
;
A
#
# COMPACT_ATOMS: atom_id res chain seq x y z
N MET A 1 -13.03 -33.82 8.00
CA MET A 1 -13.53 -32.45 7.82
C MET A 1 -12.58 -31.52 8.58
N LYS A 2 -11.57 -30.96 7.89
CA LYS A 2 -10.47 -30.19 8.49
C LYS A 2 -10.99 -28.82 8.91
N SER A 3 -10.92 -28.48 10.20
CA SER A 3 -11.21 -27.13 10.67
C SER A 3 -10.09 -26.20 10.22
N LEU A 4 -10.43 -25.12 9.51
CA LEU A 4 -9.49 -24.18 8.88
C LEU A 4 -8.70 -23.29 9.90
N GLY A 5 -8.48 -23.75 11.13
CA GLY A 5 -7.63 -23.04 12.11
C GLY A 5 -8.09 -21.62 12.49
N TYR A 6 -9.35 -21.26 12.20
CA TYR A 6 -9.89 -19.92 12.43
C TYR A 6 -10.27 -19.63 13.88
N VAL A 7 -10.37 -20.65 14.72
CA VAL A 7 -10.83 -20.52 16.10
C VAL A 7 -10.00 -21.41 17.01
N ARG A 8 -9.41 -20.83 18.06
CA ARG A 8 -8.97 -21.58 19.23
C ARG A 8 -10.04 -21.37 20.30
N ALA A 9 -10.65 -22.46 20.73
CA ALA A 9 -11.58 -22.47 21.85
C ALA A 9 -10.80 -22.89 23.11
N ASP A 10 -10.81 -22.05 24.14
CA ASP A 10 -10.42 -22.44 25.48
C ASP A 10 -11.59 -22.09 26.42
N GLY A 11 -12.37 -23.12 26.78
CA GLY A 11 -13.59 -22.97 27.57
C GLY A 11 -14.62 -22.02 26.95
N ARG A 12 -15.02 -20.98 27.68
CA ARG A 12 -16.12 -20.06 27.35
C ARG A 12 -15.66 -18.82 26.57
N GLN A 13 -14.39 -18.78 26.16
CA GLN A 13 -13.82 -17.71 25.35
C GLN A 13 -13.31 -18.27 24.02
N TYR A 14 -13.86 -17.70 22.94
CA TYR A 14 -13.37 -17.92 21.59
C TYR A 14 -12.41 -16.79 21.26
N SER A 15 -11.17 -17.12 20.90
CA SER A 15 -10.21 -16.14 20.41
C SER A 15 -9.85 -16.45 18.95
N LEU A 16 -9.98 -15.43 18.10
CA LEU A 16 -9.70 -15.50 16.67
C LEU A 16 -8.20 -15.34 16.44
N THR A 17 -7.65 -16.15 15.55
CA THR A 17 -6.24 -16.08 15.18
C THR A 17 -6.01 -14.98 14.14
N PRO A 18 -4.78 -14.44 14.02
CA PRO A 18 -4.47 -13.32 13.11
C PRO A 18 -4.81 -13.55 11.63
N LYS A 19 -5.11 -14.78 11.20
CA LYS A 19 -5.48 -15.11 9.81
C LYS A 19 -6.88 -14.66 9.39
N VAL A 20 -7.73 -14.21 10.32
CA VAL A 20 -9.08 -13.69 10.01
C VAL A 20 -9.05 -12.19 9.64
N LEU A 21 -7.90 -11.52 9.80
CA LEU A 21 -7.74 -10.07 9.61
C LEU A 21 -7.55 -9.61 8.16
N ASN A 22 -7.31 -10.52 7.19
CA ASN A 22 -6.93 -10.13 5.83
C ASN A 22 -8.03 -9.50 4.96
N PHE A 23 -9.31 -9.59 5.34
CA PHE A 23 -10.41 -9.06 4.50
C PHE A 23 -11.29 -7.99 5.16
N GLY A 24 -11.22 -7.83 6.49
CA GLY A 24 -12.05 -6.86 7.22
C GLY A 24 -11.28 -5.70 7.85
N TRP A 25 -10.01 -5.91 8.24
CA TRP A 25 -9.27 -4.93 9.02
C TRP A 25 -8.75 -3.76 8.18
N SER A 26 -8.39 -3.96 6.91
CA SER A 26 -7.94 -2.86 6.05
C SER A 26 -8.99 -1.76 5.91
N TYR A 27 -10.28 -2.11 5.84
CA TYR A 27 -11.39 -1.15 5.75
C TYR A 27 -11.71 -0.46 7.09
N PHE A 28 -11.72 -1.19 8.21
CA PHE A 28 -11.97 -0.61 9.54
C PHE A 28 -10.77 0.17 10.09
N ALA A 29 -9.56 -0.30 9.82
CA ALA A 29 -8.32 0.43 10.09
C ALA A 29 -8.17 1.62 9.14
N SER A 30 -8.62 1.55 7.87
CA SER A 30 -8.60 2.72 7.00
C SER A 30 -9.52 3.84 7.48
N LEU A 31 -10.69 3.53 8.05
CA LEU A 31 -11.60 4.55 8.59
C LEU A 31 -10.99 5.29 9.79
N SER A 32 -10.44 4.54 10.76
CA SER A 32 -9.80 5.12 11.94
C SER A 32 -8.45 5.80 11.63
N LEU A 33 -7.73 5.30 10.64
CA LEU A 33 -6.45 5.88 10.20
C LEU A 33 -6.64 7.10 9.30
N GLU A 34 -7.69 7.13 8.46
CA GLU A 34 -8.06 8.32 7.67
C GLU A 34 -8.36 9.51 8.60
N GLU A 35 -9.20 9.31 9.62
CA GLU A 35 -9.54 10.34 10.61
C GLU A 35 -8.30 10.88 11.35
N ALA A 36 -7.30 10.02 11.63
CA ALA A 36 -6.07 10.42 12.30
C ALA A 36 -5.06 11.11 11.36
N VAL A 37 -4.96 10.67 10.10
CA VAL A 37 -3.92 11.09 9.15
C VAL A 37 -4.33 12.32 8.35
N GLN A 38 -5.62 12.51 8.08
CA GLN A 38 -6.11 13.62 7.26
C GLN A 38 -5.72 15.01 7.80
N PRO A 39 -5.81 15.30 9.12
CA PRO A 39 -5.36 16.59 9.67
C PRO A 39 -3.86 16.84 9.44
N VAL A 40 -3.03 15.82 9.66
CA VAL A 40 -1.57 15.90 9.48
C VAL A 40 -1.20 16.19 8.02
N LEU A 41 -1.92 15.56 7.08
CA LEU A 41 -1.72 15.81 5.64
C LEU A 41 -2.12 17.22 5.24
N GLU A 42 -3.18 17.78 5.82
CA GLU A 42 -3.62 19.15 5.53
C GLU A 42 -2.64 20.18 6.10
N ASP A 43 -2.10 19.94 7.30
CA ASP A 43 -1.05 20.77 7.90
C ASP A 43 0.22 20.75 7.04
N LEU A 44 0.67 19.56 6.63
CA LEU A 44 1.86 19.41 5.78
C LEU A 44 1.65 20.11 4.43
N ARG A 45 0.50 19.87 3.78
CA ARG A 45 0.13 20.50 2.53
C ARG A 45 0.08 22.03 2.66
N THR A 46 -0.41 22.55 3.79
CA THR A 46 -0.40 23.99 4.07
C THR A 46 1.01 24.54 4.24
N ALA A 47 1.90 23.76 4.86
CA ALA A 47 3.29 24.16 5.09
C ALA A 47 4.14 24.17 3.82
N ILE A 48 3.92 23.23 2.89
CA ILE A 48 4.77 23.06 1.69
C ILE A 48 4.12 23.49 0.37
N ASP A 49 2.82 23.82 0.38
CA ASP A 49 1.99 24.11 -0.81
C ASP A 49 2.07 23.04 -1.93
N GLU A 50 2.21 21.77 -1.52
CA GLU A 50 2.17 20.60 -2.41
C GLU A 50 1.12 19.58 -1.96
N SER A 51 0.69 18.71 -2.91
CA SER A 51 -0.30 17.67 -2.59
C SER A 51 0.36 16.52 -1.83
N CYS A 52 -0.24 16.14 -0.71
CA CYS A 52 0.24 15.07 0.16
C CYS A 52 -0.72 13.88 0.12
N SER A 53 -0.21 12.66 0.26
CA SER A 53 -1.04 11.45 0.22
C SER A 53 -0.42 10.33 1.06
N VAL A 54 -1.27 9.51 1.67
CA VAL A 54 -0.87 8.27 2.36
C VAL A 54 -1.51 7.09 1.65
N ALA A 55 -0.72 6.04 1.48
CA ALA A 55 -1.14 4.80 0.87
C ALA A 55 -0.48 3.61 1.59
N VAL A 56 -1.10 2.44 1.46
CA VAL A 56 -0.56 1.16 1.94
C VAL A 56 -0.38 0.21 0.78
N LEU A 57 0.54 -0.75 0.94
CA LEU A 57 0.69 -1.85 0.00
C LEU A 57 -0.39 -2.90 0.26
N ASP A 58 -1.08 -3.33 -0.78
CA ASP A 58 -2.07 -4.42 -0.74
C ASP A 58 -1.91 -5.29 -2.00
N GLY A 59 -1.24 -6.43 -1.82
CA GLY A 59 -0.85 -7.30 -2.92
C GLY A 59 0.05 -6.57 -3.92
N ARG A 60 -0.40 -6.46 -5.17
CA ARG A 60 0.35 -5.83 -6.27
C ARG A 60 0.13 -4.32 -6.39
N ASP A 61 -0.78 -3.76 -5.59
CA ASP A 61 -1.18 -2.36 -5.68
C ASP A 61 -0.86 -1.58 -4.43
N ILE A 62 -0.82 -0.26 -4.55
CA ILE A 62 -1.05 0.65 -3.44
C ILE A 62 -2.53 0.99 -3.34
N VAL A 63 -3.02 1.21 -2.12
CA VAL A 63 -4.36 1.72 -1.85
C VAL A 63 -4.23 3.05 -1.14
N TYR A 64 -4.82 4.11 -1.71
CA TYR A 64 -4.87 5.41 -1.04
C TYR A 64 -5.75 5.35 0.21
N LEU A 65 -5.21 5.80 1.35
CA LEU A 65 -5.93 5.91 2.62
C LEU A 65 -6.40 7.33 2.90
N ALA A 66 -5.56 8.34 2.62
CA ALA A 66 -5.88 9.74 2.88
C ALA A 66 -5.11 10.65 1.91
N ARG A 67 -5.66 11.82 1.56
CA ARG A 67 -5.03 12.76 0.61
C ARG A 67 -5.40 14.21 0.92
N ALA A 68 -4.43 15.12 0.83
CA ALA A 68 -4.63 16.57 0.89
C ALA A 68 -4.09 17.19 -0.41
N PHE A 69 -4.96 17.83 -1.20
CA PHE A 69 -4.60 18.36 -2.53
C PHE A 69 -4.52 19.87 -2.54
N THR A 70 -3.57 20.43 -3.28
CA THR A 70 -3.56 21.87 -3.58
C THR A 70 -4.59 22.21 -4.66
N ARG A 71 -4.98 23.49 -4.74
CA ARG A 71 -5.97 23.97 -5.73
C ARG A 71 -5.46 23.90 -7.19
N ARG A 72 -4.18 23.58 -7.41
CA ARG A 72 -3.47 23.80 -8.68
C ARG A 72 -3.42 22.63 -9.67
N ILE A 73 -3.89 21.41 -9.38
CA ILE A 73 -3.60 20.25 -10.27
C ILE A 73 -4.80 19.38 -10.71
N THR A 74 -4.72 19.10 -12.02
CA THR A 74 -5.45 18.32 -13.04
C THR A 74 -6.04 16.95 -12.63
N THR A 75 -7.01 16.54 -13.45
CA THR A 75 -8.12 15.57 -13.32
C THR A 75 -7.82 14.08 -13.07
N SER A 76 -6.59 13.64 -12.76
CA SER A 76 -6.29 12.21 -12.49
C SER A 76 -6.35 11.84 -11.00
N ARG A 77 -7.39 12.29 -10.29
CA ARG A 77 -7.53 12.04 -8.84
C ARG A 77 -7.86 10.58 -8.57
N GLY A 78 -6.87 9.80 -8.15
CA GLY A 78 -7.12 8.61 -7.33
C GLY A 78 -7.86 9.04 -6.07
N ARG A 79 -9.08 8.56 -5.87
CA ARG A 79 -9.88 8.80 -4.65
C ARG A 79 -9.31 7.96 -3.50
N VAL A 80 -9.63 8.29 -2.25
CA VAL A 80 -9.45 7.35 -1.13
C VAL A 80 -10.09 6.01 -1.52
N GLY A 81 -9.38 4.91 -1.24
CA GLY A 81 -9.72 3.55 -1.68
C GLY A 81 -9.34 3.21 -3.13
N SER A 82 -8.88 4.17 -3.94
CA SER A 82 -8.39 3.87 -5.30
C SER A 82 -7.08 3.10 -5.25
N ARG A 83 -6.95 2.16 -6.18
CA ARG A 83 -5.77 1.31 -6.34
C ARG A 83 -4.90 1.79 -7.49
N LEU A 84 -3.59 1.71 -7.31
CA LEU A 84 -2.61 1.90 -8.38
C LEU A 84 -1.53 0.82 -8.31
N PRO A 85 -0.99 0.36 -9.44
CA PRO A 85 0.10 -0.61 -9.47
C PRO A 85 1.32 -0.12 -8.68
N ALA A 86 1.82 -0.93 -7.75
CA ALA A 86 2.89 -0.50 -6.85
C ALA A 86 4.22 -0.25 -7.59
N HIS A 87 4.60 -1.10 -8.56
CA HIS A 87 5.85 -0.91 -9.31
C HIS A 87 5.86 0.34 -10.18
N ALA A 88 4.69 0.79 -10.62
CA ALA A 88 4.55 1.89 -11.56
C ALA A 88 4.23 3.23 -10.85
N THR A 89 4.33 3.30 -9.52
CA THR A 89 4.13 4.54 -8.75
C THR A 89 5.32 4.83 -7.85
N ALA A 90 5.57 6.12 -7.58
CA ALA A 90 6.64 6.53 -6.67
C ALA A 90 6.40 6.02 -5.24
N MET A 91 5.18 6.18 -4.70
CA MET A 91 4.81 5.67 -3.37
C MET A 91 4.89 4.14 -3.30
N GLY A 92 4.43 3.43 -4.32
CA GLY A 92 4.53 1.98 -4.35
C GLY A 92 5.98 1.51 -4.33
N ARG A 93 6.86 2.14 -5.12
CA ARG A 93 8.30 1.85 -5.04
C ARG A 93 8.91 2.19 -3.69
N ALA A 94 8.54 3.31 -3.06
CA ALA A 94 9.01 3.65 -1.73
C ALA A 94 8.58 2.60 -0.67
N LEU A 95 7.35 2.09 -0.75
CA LEU A 95 6.85 1.03 0.12
C LEU A 95 7.54 -0.31 -0.15
N LEU A 96 7.70 -0.69 -1.41
CA LEU A 96 8.39 -1.92 -1.82
C LEU A 96 9.87 -1.90 -1.42
N ALA A 97 10.51 -0.74 -1.48
CA ALA A 97 11.89 -0.56 -1.05
C ALA A 97 12.08 -0.73 0.46
N HIS A 98 11.02 -0.83 1.27
CA HIS A 98 11.12 -1.06 2.72
C HIS A 98 10.61 -2.43 3.15
N LEU A 99 10.26 -3.31 2.19
CA LEU A 99 10.00 -4.72 2.50
C LEU A 99 11.30 -5.43 2.89
N ASP A 100 11.15 -6.47 3.69
CA ASP A 100 12.22 -7.44 3.93
C ASP A 100 12.55 -8.17 2.62
N ASP A 101 13.80 -8.61 2.46
CA ASP A 101 14.28 -9.16 1.19
C ASP A 101 13.42 -10.37 0.72
N ASP A 102 13.03 -11.26 1.64
CA ASP A 102 12.16 -12.41 1.32
C ASP A 102 10.75 -12.00 0.84
N GLU A 103 10.19 -10.95 1.44
CA GLU A 103 8.88 -10.41 1.05
C GLU A 103 8.97 -9.72 -0.32
N LEU A 104 10.06 -9.00 -0.57
CA LEU A 104 10.31 -8.36 -1.85
C LEU A 104 10.51 -9.38 -2.96
N GLU A 105 11.27 -10.45 -2.73
CA GLU A 105 11.45 -11.54 -3.70
C GLU A 105 10.12 -12.22 -4.03
N THR A 106 9.31 -12.50 -3.00
CA THR A 106 7.97 -13.04 -3.17
C THR A 106 7.07 -12.10 -3.97
N TRP A 107 7.16 -10.79 -3.70
CA TRP A 107 6.39 -9.78 -4.40
C TRP A 107 6.80 -9.66 -5.87
N LEU A 108 8.10 -9.61 -6.16
CA LEU A 108 8.63 -9.48 -7.52
C LEU A 108 8.20 -10.66 -8.39
N GLY A 109 8.41 -11.88 -7.89
CA GLY A 109 8.20 -13.10 -8.67
C GLY A 109 9.16 -13.19 -9.87
N GLN A 110 8.83 -14.05 -10.84
CA GLN A 110 9.68 -14.28 -12.02
C GLN A 110 9.08 -13.73 -13.32
N GLU A 111 7.79 -13.39 -13.32
CA GLU A 111 7.11 -12.92 -14.53
C GLU A 111 7.30 -11.41 -14.72
N PRO A 112 7.37 -10.93 -15.98
CA PRO A 112 7.36 -9.51 -16.28
C PRO A 112 6.11 -8.80 -15.74
N LEU A 113 6.30 -7.59 -15.24
CA LEU A 113 5.23 -6.74 -14.72
C LEU A 113 4.50 -6.02 -15.86
N PRO A 114 3.22 -5.68 -15.70
CA PRO A 114 2.46 -4.93 -16.70
C PRO A 114 3.10 -3.58 -17.04
N GLU A 115 3.14 -3.25 -18.33
CA GLU A 115 3.56 -1.95 -18.84
C GLU A 115 2.37 -0.98 -18.87
N TYR A 116 2.52 0.20 -18.26
CA TYR A 116 1.49 1.26 -18.29
C TYR A 116 1.93 2.46 -19.15
N THR A 117 3.23 2.66 -19.29
CA THR A 117 3.87 3.70 -20.08
C THR A 117 5.20 3.17 -20.61
N SER A 118 5.78 3.82 -21.61
CA SER A 118 7.11 3.48 -22.13
C SER A 118 8.26 3.61 -21.13
N ARG A 119 8.01 4.15 -19.93
CA ARG A 119 8.99 4.26 -18.84
C ARG A 119 8.68 3.33 -17.67
N THR A 120 7.67 2.47 -17.79
CA THR A 120 7.32 1.52 -16.73
C THR A 120 8.39 0.42 -16.67
N LEU A 121 9.00 0.22 -15.50
CA LEU A 121 9.93 -0.89 -15.28
C LEU A 121 9.13 -2.20 -15.23
N THR A 122 9.31 -3.04 -16.24
CA THR A 122 8.58 -4.32 -16.37
C THR A 122 9.41 -5.51 -15.92
N ASP A 123 10.74 -5.42 -15.98
CA ASP A 123 11.65 -6.48 -15.57
C ASP A 123 11.83 -6.48 -14.03
N PRO A 124 11.51 -7.59 -13.33
CA PRO A 124 11.71 -7.71 -11.89
C PRO A 124 13.16 -7.43 -11.45
N ALA A 125 14.16 -7.79 -12.26
CA ALA A 125 15.57 -7.52 -11.94
C ALA A 125 15.90 -6.02 -11.99
N GLN A 126 15.38 -5.31 -12.99
CA GLN A 126 15.56 -3.85 -13.11
C GLN A 126 14.81 -3.12 -12.00
N LEU A 127 13.60 -3.58 -11.65
CA LEU A 127 12.86 -2.99 -10.54
C LEU A 127 13.60 -3.18 -9.22
N ARG A 128 14.14 -4.37 -8.94
CA ARG A 128 14.95 -4.62 -7.73
C ARG A 128 16.13 -3.66 -7.62
N ALA A 129 16.87 -3.46 -8.71
CA ALA A 129 17.99 -2.52 -8.75
C ALA A 129 17.55 -1.09 -8.41
N ALA A 130 16.45 -0.62 -9.02
CA ALA A 130 15.90 0.70 -8.75
C ALA A 130 15.39 0.88 -7.30
N LEU A 131 14.84 -0.18 -6.70
CA LEU A 131 14.40 -0.16 -5.30
C LEU A 131 15.57 -0.07 -4.32
N ALA A 132 16.69 -0.74 -4.63
CA ALA A 132 17.90 -0.66 -3.81
C ALA A 132 18.49 0.76 -3.76
N GLU A 133 18.37 1.53 -4.85
CA GLU A 133 18.76 2.95 -4.88
C GLU A 133 17.87 3.83 -3.98
N THR A 134 16.62 3.42 -3.73
CA THR A 134 15.65 4.19 -2.93
C THR A 134 15.86 4.00 -1.41
N LYS A 135 16.63 3.00 -0.98
CA LYS A 135 16.94 2.72 0.45
C LYS A 135 18.01 3.66 1.05
N GLN A 136 18.64 4.55 0.27
CA GLN A 136 19.69 5.50 0.73
C GLN A 136 19.11 6.79 1.31
#